data_AF-A0A5J4PII7-F1
#
_entry.id   AF-A0A5J4PII7-F1
#
_cell.length_a   1.000
_cell.length_b   1.000
_cell.length_c   1.000
_cell.angle_alpha   90.00
_cell.angle_beta   90.00
_cell.angle_gamma   90.00
#
_symmetry.space_group_name_H-M   'P 1'
#
loop_
_entity.id
_entity.type
_entity.pdbx_description
1 polymer ?
#
loop_
_entity_poly.entity_id
_entity_poly.type
_entity_poly.pdbx_seq_one_letter_code
_entity_poly.pdbx_strand_id
1 'polypeptide(L)'
;SLDWGRMPVNDQFNRQQFKTQKTGYQMNADGSLSAIIKKENIKVTPGEKKPKTKKNYIPTSQLLQSANEQGKLSKKKKGKKK
;
A
#
# COMPACT_ATOMS: atom_id res chain seq x y z
N SER A 1 33.94 12.50 26.07
CA SER A 1 33.79 13.54 25.03
C SER A 1 32.57 13.20 24.20
N LEU A 2 31.79 14.21 23.82
CA LEU A 2 30.66 14.03 22.90
C LEU A 2 31.22 14.04 21.48
N ASP A 3 31.03 12.95 20.74
CA ASP A 3 31.57 12.77 19.39
C ASP A 3 30.75 13.59 18.38
N TRP A 4 31.15 14.85 18.17
CA TRP A 4 30.55 15.77 17.21
C TRP A 4 30.79 15.39 15.74
N GLY A 5 31.59 14.36 15.46
CA GLY A 5 31.88 13.89 14.10
C GLY A 5 30.85 12.88 13.56
N ARG A 6 29.98 12.36 14.42
CA ARG A 6 29.02 11.31 14.01
C ARG A 6 27.69 11.93 13.60
N MET A 7 27.35 11.77 12.32
CA MET A 7 26.08 12.23 11.77
C MET A 7 24.91 11.62 12.56
N PRO A 8 23.91 12.41 13.01
CA PRO A 8 22.80 11.88 13.77
C PRO A 8 22.06 10.83 12.93
N VAL A 9 21.65 9.72 13.55
CA VAL A 9 21.02 8.58 12.86
C VAL A 9 19.79 9.01 12.04
N ASN A 10 19.09 10.05 12.49
CA ASN A 10 17.94 10.62 11.80
C ASN A 10 18.29 11.49 10.57
N ASP A 11 19.53 11.93 10.42
CA ASP A 11 19.92 12.84 9.33
C ASP A 11 19.84 12.14 7.97
N GLN A 12 20.22 10.86 7.90
CA GLN A 12 20.08 10.06 6.68
C GLN A 12 18.62 9.84 6.30
N PHE A 13 17.73 9.68 7.29
CA PHE A 13 16.30 9.48 7.07
C PHE A 13 15.59 10.77 6.62
N ASN A 14 16.00 11.92 7.17
CA ASN A 14 15.47 13.23 6.80
C ASN A 14 15.90 13.68 5.40
N ARG A 15 17.10 13.28 4.94
CA ARG A 15 17.62 13.64 3.61
C ARG A 15 16.86 12.97 2.45
N GLN A 16 16.24 11.80 2.67
CA GLN A 16 15.55 11.03 1.63
C GLN A 16 14.23 10.43 2.15
N GLN A 17 13.31 11.30 2.57
CA GLN A 17 11.99 10.89 3.05
C GLN A 17 11.13 10.20 1.98
N PHE A 18 11.35 10.53 0.71
CA PHE A 18 10.60 9.96 -0.42
C PHE A 18 11.55 9.35 -1.45
N LYS A 19 11.10 8.24 -2.04
CA LYS A 19 11.84 7.59 -3.13
C LYS A 19 11.77 8.46 -4.39
N THR A 20 12.86 9.13 -4.74
CA THR A 20 12.98 9.86 -6.01
C THR A 20 13.05 8.87 -7.17
N GLN A 21 12.13 8.98 -8.12
CA GLN A 21 12.17 8.18 -9.35
C GLN A 21 13.13 8.82 -10.34
N LYS A 22 13.96 8.01 -11.00
CA LYS A 22 14.81 8.51 -12.09
C LYS A 22 13.92 8.82 -13.29
N THR A 23 14.02 10.02 -13.84
CA THR A 23 13.28 10.45 -15.03
C THR A 23 14.24 10.72 -16.20
N GLY A 24 13.71 10.85 -17.41
CA GLY A 24 14.46 11.24 -18.60
C GLY A 24 13.53 11.54 -19.77
N TYR A 25 14.10 11.94 -20.90
CA TYR A 25 13.36 12.14 -22.14
C TYR A 25 13.71 11.03 -23.14
N GLN A 26 12.73 10.66 -23.97
CA GLN A 26 12.90 9.74 -25.07
C GLN A 26 12.32 10.35 -26.35
N MET A 27 13.04 10.22 -27.45
CA MET A 27 12.54 10.53 -28.79
C MET A 27 11.72 9.35 -29.29
N ASN A 28 10.49 9.61 -29.69
CA ASN A 28 9.61 8.64 -30.33
C ASN A 28 9.94 8.55 -31.83
N ALA A 29 9.45 7.49 -32.49
CA ALA A 29 9.70 7.27 -33.92
C ALA A 29 9.09 8.35 -34.83
N ASP A 30 8.07 9.06 -34.34
CA ASP A 30 7.44 10.21 -35.00
C ASP A 30 8.21 11.53 -34.78
N GLY A 31 9.33 11.50 -34.07
CA GLY A 31 10.17 12.66 -33.75
C GLY A 31 9.70 13.47 -32.53
N SER A 32 8.64 13.05 -31.84
CA SER A 32 8.16 13.74 -30.64
C SER A 32 8.98 13.40 -29.38
N LEU A 33 9.09 14.36 -28.45
CA LEU A 33 9.76 14.19 -27.15
C LEU A 33 8.76 13.78 -26.07
N SER A 34 8.97 12.60 -25.48
CA SER A 34 8.18 12.13 -24.34
C SER A 34 9.00 12.07 -23.05
N ALA A 35 8.41 12.52 -21.95
CA ALA A 35 8.98 12.31 -20.63
C ALA A 35 8.74 10.86 -20.19
N ILE A 36 9.81 10.17 -19.80
CA ILE A 36 9.77 8.79 -19.31
C ILE A 36 10.28 8.72 -17.88
N ILE A 37 9.59 7.91 -17.08
CA ILE A 37 10.10 7.46 -15.79
C ILE A 37 10.99 6.25 -16.09
N LYS A 38 12.30 6.38 -15.81
CA LYS A 38 13.24 5.28 -15.91
C LYS A 38 12.89 4.28 -14.81
N LYS A 39 12.20 3.21 -15.20
CA LYS A 39 11.99 2.06 -14.34
C LYS A 39 13.39 1.55 -13.97
N GLU A 40 13.79 1.74 -12.72
CA GLU A 40 14.96 1.05 -12.23
C GLU A 40 14.69 -0.44 -12.43
N ASN A 41 15.61 -1.14 -13.10
CA ASN A 41 15.62 -2.59 -13.13
C ASN A 41 15.87 -3.04 -11.70
N ILE A 42 14.82 -3.06 -10.89
CA ILE A 42 14.77 -3.83 -9.67
C ILE A 42 14.96 -5.24 -10.19
N LYS A 43 16.18 -5.76 -10.05
CA LYS A 43 16.46 -7.17 -10.28
C LYS A 43 15.53 -7.88 -9.31
N VAL A 44 14.37 -8.28 -9.79
CA VAL A 44 13.49 -9.18 -9.05
C VAL A 44 14.30 -10.44 -8.98
N THR A 45 14.95 -10.68 -7.84
CA THR A 45 15.71 -11.89 -7.60
C THR A 45 14.77 -13.05 -7.94
N PRO A 46 15.08 -13.93 -8.91
CA PRO A 46 14.20 -15.02 -9.28
C PRO A 46 14.09 -15.99 -8.10
N GLY A 47 13.17 -15.72 -7.17
CA GLY A 47 13.12 -16.41 -5.87
C GLY A 47 12.51 -15.61 -4.73
N GLU A 48 12.40 -14.28 -4.83
CA GLU A 48 11.67 -13.49 -3.83
C GLU A 48 10.16 -13.78 -3.95
N LYS A 49 9.70 -14.74 -3.16
CA LYS A 49 8.28 -14.97 -2.92
C LYS A 49 7.70 -13.66 -2.39
N LYS A 50 6.94 -12.96 -3.23
CA LYS A 50 6.10 -11.84 -2.78
C LYS A 50 5.40 -12.28 -1.50
N PRO A 51 5.42 -11.48 -0.40
CA PRO A 51 4.69 -11.85 0.80
C PRO A 51 3.24 -12.09 0.39
N LYS A 52 2.69 -13.25 0.77
CA LYS A 52 1.27 -13.56 0.51
C LYS A 52 0.48 -12.38 1.04
N THR A 53 -0.17 -11.65 0.16
CA THR A 53 -1.02 -10.53 0.58
C THR A 53 -2.07 -11.12 1.51
N LYS A 54 -2.00 -10.76 2.80
CA LYS A 54 -3.02 -11.16 3.77
C LYS A 54 -4.30 -10.46 3.32
N LYS A 55 -5.16 -11.21 2.65
CA LYS A 55 -6.48 -10.73 2.29
C LYS A 55 -7.33 -10.81 3.54
N ASN A 56 -7.74 -9.65 4.06
CA ASN A 56 -8.58 -9.54 5.26
C ASN A 56 -10.04 -9.89 4.89
N TYR A 57 -10.26 -11.12 4.41
CA TYR A 57 -11.60 -11.61 4.11
C TYR A 57 -12.36 -11.86 5.41
N ILE A 58 -13.60 -11.39 5.46
CA ILE A 58 -14.53 -11.77 6.52
C ILE A 58 -14.91 -13.24 6.27
N PRO A 59 -14.73 -14.15 7.24
CA PRO A 59 -15.14 -15.55 7.09
C PRO A 59 -16.64 -15.68 6.81
N THR A 60 -17.02 -16.65 5.97
CA THR A 60 -18.44 -16.93 5.65
C THR A 60 -19.28 -17.18 6.91
N SER A 61 -18.70 -17.81 7.94
CA SER A 61 -19.37 -18.02 9.24
C SER A 61 -19.75 -16.70 9.91
N GLN A 62 -18.88 -15.70 9.89
CA GLN A 62 -19.13 -14.38 10.45
C GLN A 62 -20.19 -13.62 9.64
N LEU A 63 -20.19 -13.77 8.30
CA LEU A 63 -21.25 -13.21 7.45
C LEU A 63 -22.62 -13.81 7.79
N LEU A 64 -22.71 -15.14 7.92
CA LEU A 64 -23.96 -15.83 8.29
C LEU A 64 -24.47 -15.42 9.68
N GLN A 65 -23.58 -15.27 10.66
CA GLN A 65 -23.93 -14.77 11.99
C GLN A 65 -24.52 -13.36 11.92
N SER A 66 -23.86 -12.45 11.19
CA SER A 66 -24.34 -11.07 11.04
C SER A 66 -25.71 -10.99 10.37
N ALA A 67 -25.98 -11.80 9.34
CA ALA A 67 -27.27 -11.85 8.66
C ALA A 67 -28.39 -12.31 9.61
N ASN A 68 -28.12 -13.32 10.43
CA ASN A 68 -29.07 -13.82 11.43
C ASN A 68 -29.38 -12.76 12.51
N GLU A 69 -28.36 -12.04 12.99
CA GLU A 69 -28.52 -10.99 13.98
C GLU A 69 -29.29 -9.77 13.44
N GLN A 70 -29.02 -9.35 12.20
CA GLN A 70 -29.79 -8.31 11.50
C GLN A 70 -31.25 -8.74 11.34
N GLY A 71 -31.50 -10.01 11.02
CA GLY A 71 -32.84 -10.58 10.98
C GLY A 71 -33.58 -10.47 12.32
N LYS A 72 -32.92 -10.81 13.43
CA LYS A 72 -33.47 -10.68 14.79
C LYS A 72 -33.73 -9.22 15.17
N LEU A 73 -32.81 -8.31 14.84
CA LEU A 73 -32.93 -6.88 15.11
C LEU A 73 -34.12 -6.26 14.36
N SER A 74 -34.31 -6.61 13.08
CA SER A 74 -35.42 -6.09 12.28
C SER A 74 -36.78 -6.50 12.85
N LYS A 75 -36.92 -7.74 13.33
CA LYS A 75 -38.12 -8.23 14.00
C LYS A 75 -38.38 -7.49 15.32
N LYS A 76 -37.33 -7.25 16.11
CA LYS A 76 -37.41 -6.49 17.37
C LYS A 76 -37.81 -5.03 17.17
N LYS A 77 -37.39 -4.40 16.07
CA LYS A 77 -37.78 -3.03 15.71
C LYS A 77 -39.24 -2.93 15.21
N LYS A 78 -39.75 -3.96 14.50
CA LYS A 78 -41.15 -3.98 14.04
C LYS A 78 -42.17 -4.09 15.17
N GLY A 79 -41.82 -4.70 16.31
CA GLY A 79 -42.66 -4.75 17.52
C GLY A 79 -42.59 -3.51 18.42
N LYS A 80 -41.75 -2.51 18.08
CA LYS A 80 -41.62 -1.23 18.80
C LYS A 80 -42.16 -0.04 18.01
N LYS A 81 -43.24 -0.24 17.24
CA LYS A 81 -44.05 0.90 16.80
C LYS A 81 -45.00 1.24 17.94
N LYS A 82 -44.71 2.34 18.65
CA LYS A 82 -45.74 3.10 19.37
C LYS A 82 -46.67 3.73 18.34
#